data_AF-A0A383AQC1-F1
#
_entry.id   AF-A0A383AQC1-F1
#
_cell.length_a   1.000
_cell.length_b   1.000
_cell.length_c   1.000
_cell.angle_alpha   90.00
_cell.angle_beta   90.00
_cell.angle_gamma   90.00
#
_symmetry.space_group_name_H-M   'P 1'
#
loop_
_entity.id
_entity.type
_entity.pdbx_description
1 polymer ?
#
loop_
_entity_poly.entity_id
_entity_poly.type
_entity_poly.pdbx_seq_one_letter_code
_entity_poly.pdbx_strand_id
1 'polypeptide(L)'
;MNFKIDNLQYCNWSREIFKINREAGLDAVHVTIVYHEDFDELQDVISSWNKYFKENSDLIFLGKDFKDIEKAKLKNKTAIFFGFQNCSPIEDDITLIEKVHEQGCRFMQLTYNNQSLLATGCYEKNDSGVTNFGREAIKEMNRVGIV
;
A
#
# COMPACT_ATOMS: atom_id res chain seq x y z
N MET A 1 14.21 2.81 -20.38
CA MET A 1 14.36 1.49 -19.72
C MET A 1 12.97 0.96 -19.44
N ASN A 2 12.69 -0.33 -19.64
CA ASN A 2 11.38 -0.90 -19.33
C ASN A 2 11.42 -1.49 -17.91
N PHE A 3 10.58 -0.98 -17.02
CA PHE A 3 10.34 -1.56 -15.69
C PHE A 3 9.16 -2.52 -15.75
N LYS A 4 9.22 -3.63 -15.00
CA LYS A 4 8.07 -4.52 -14.81
C LYS A 4 7.50 -4.31 -13.41
N ILE A 5 6.24 -3.92 -13.33
CA ILE A 5 5.57 -3.57 -12.08
C ILE A 5 4.26 -4.34 -12.00
N ASP A 6 4.02 -5.01 -10.88
CA ASP A 6 2.69 -5.50 -10.51
C ASP A 6 2.02 -4.43 -9.62
N ASN A 7 0.91 -3.89 -10.09
CA ASN A 7 0.26 -2.71 -9.49
C ASN A 7 -0.79 -3.05 -8.44
N LEU A 8 -1.07 -4.32 -8.14
CA LEU A 8 -1.90 -4.71 -7.00
C LEU A 8 -1.77 -6.21 -6.71
N GLN A 9 -1.16 -6.56 -5.59
CA GLN A 9 -0.98 -7.96 -5.18
C GLN A 9 -1.44 -8.21 -3.74
N TYR A 10 -2.24 -9.25 -3.55
CA TYR A 10 -2.71 -9.72 -2.26
C TYR A 10 -2.70 -11.25 -2.23
N CYS A 11 -1.71 -11.82 -1.55
CA CYS A 11 -1.51 -13.25 -1.45
C CYS A 11 -0.89 -13.61 -0.09
N ASN A 12 -0.82 -14.90 0.23
CA ASN A 12 -0.08 -15.37 1.39
C ASN A 12 1.44 -15.23 1.14
N TRP A 13 2.03 -14.13 1.61
CA TRP A 13 3.42 -13.79 1.34
C TRP A 13 4.39 -14.79 1.96
N SER A 14 5.35 -15.23 1.14
CA SER A 14 6.40 -16.14 1.54
C SER A 14 7.65 -15.91 0.72
N ARG A 15 8.78 -16.47 1.18
CA ARG A 15 10.03 -16.44 0.41
C ARG A 15 9.89 -17.08 -0.97
N GLU A 16 9.04 -18.08 -1.12
CA GLU A 16 8.75 -18.72 -2.41
C GLU A 16 8.10 -17.73 -3.38
N ILE A 17 7.09 -16.98 -2.94
CA ILE A 17 6.47 -15.92 -3.74
C ILE A 17 7.49 -14.84 -4.12
N PHE A 18 8.36 -14.43 -3.21
CA PHE A 18 9.41 -13.45 -3.53
C PHE A 18 10.38 -13.96 -4.60
N LYS A 19 10.70 -15.26 -4.60
CA LYS A 19 11.51 -15.88 -5.66
C LYS A 19 10.77 -15.90 -7.00
N ILE A 20 9.49 -16.27 -7.02
CA ILE A 20 8.65 -16.23 -8.23
C ILE A 20 8.63 -14.81 -8.82
N ASN A 21 8.45 -13.78 -7.98
CA ASN A 21 8.49 -12.38 -8.41
C ASN A 21 9.84 -12.01 -9.03
N ARG A 22 10.95 -12.51 -8.46
CA ARG A 22 12.30 -12.32 -9.03
C ARG A 22 12.48 -13.04 -10.35
N GLU A 23 12.03 -14.29 -10.47
CA GLU A 23 12.10 -15.08 -11.69
C GLU A 23 11.29 -14.45 -12.84
N ALA A 24 10.14 -13.85 -12.53
CA ALA A 24 9.35 -13.06 -13.47
C ALA A 24 10.01 -11.71 -13.86
N GLY A 25 11.02 -11.29 -13.10
CA GLY A 25 11.77 -10.05 -13.29
C GLY A 25 10.99 -8.80 -12.85
N LEU A 26 10.13 -8.90 -11.83
CA LEU A 26 9.35 -7.77 -11.33
C LEU A 26 10.26 -6.79 -10.59
N ASP A 27 10.42 -5.59 -11.13
CA ASP A 27 11.23 -4.52 -10.51
C ASP A 27 10.49 -3.91 -9.30
N ALA A 28 9.15 -3.91 -9.31
CA ALA A 28 8.34 -3.49 -8.18
C ALA A 28 7.02 -4.26 -8.05
N VAL A 29 6.49 -4.32 -6.84
CA VAL A 29 5.15 -4.84 -6.53
C VAL A 29 4.46 -3.92 -5.53
N HIS A 30 3.26 -3.47 -5.87
CA HIS A 30 2.34 -2.83 -4.93
C HIS A 30 1.57 -3.91 -4.17
N VAL A 31 1.85 -4.03 -2.88
CA VAL A 31 1.27 -5.04 -2.00
C VAL A 31 0.14 -4.42 -1.18
N THR A 32 -1.00 -5.10 -1.13
CA THR A 32 -2.08 -4.73 -0.23
C THR A 32 -1.71 -5.17 1.19
N ILE A 33 -1.64 -4.21 2.10
CA ILE A 33 -1.40 -4.48 3.53
C ILE A 33 -2.56 -4.07 4.43
N VAL A 34 -3.62 -3.53 3.82
CA VAL A 34 -4.88 -3.17 4.49
C VAL A 34 -6.04 -3.56 3.59
N TYR A 35 -6.90 -4.39 4.15
CA TYR A 35 -8.18 -4.84 3.61
C TYR A 35 -9.30 -4.56 4.61
N HIS A 36 -9.10 -4.91 5.88
CA HIS A 36 -10.05 -4.70 7.00
C HIS A 36 -9.40 -4.10 8.25
N GLU A 37 -8.07 -4.04 8.28
CA GLU A 37 -7.27 -3.66 9.44
C GLU A 37 -7.52 -2.21 9.85
N ASP A 38 -7.65 -1.98 11.16
CA ASP A 38 -7.60 -0.63 11.75
C ASP A 38 -6.14 -0.15 11.94
N PHE A 39 -5.95 0.98 12.62
CA PHE A 39 -4.61 1.56 12.78
C PHE A 39 -3.69 0.69 13.66
N ASP A 40 -4.24 0.04 14.68
CA ASP A 40 -3.49 -0.79 15.62
C ASP A 40 -3.14 -2.14 14.96
N GLU A 41 -4.09 -2.78 14.29
CA GLU A 41 -3.88 -4.01 13.53
C GLU A 41 -2.86 -3.80 12.38
N LEU A 42 -2.86 -2.64 11.74
CA LEU A 42 -1.85 -2.26 10.75
C LEU A 42 -0.42 -2.32 11.33
N GLN A 43 -0.21 -2.03 12.61
CA GLN A 43 1.12 -2.11 13.22
C GLN A 43 1.66 -3.55 13.24
N ASP A 44 0.79 -4.53 13.48
CA ASP A 44 1.15 -5.95 13.44
C ASP A 44 1.47 -6.41 12.02
N VAL A 45 0.72 -5.90 11.02
CA VAL A 45 1.00 -6.16 9.61
C VAL A 45 2.36 -5.57 9.20
N ILE A 46 2.66 -4.33 9.59
CA ILE A 46 3.96 -3.67 9.33
C ILE A 46 5.09 -4.44 10.02
N SER A 47 4.89 -4.89 11.27
CA SER A 47 5.86 -5.70 12.00
C SER A 47 6.18 -7.00 11.25
N SER A 48 5.16 -7.66 10.71
CA SER A 48 5.31 -8.86 9.88
C SER A 48 6.08 -8.56 8.58
N TRP A 49 5.82 -7.43 7.92
CA TRP A 49 6.58 -7.01 6.75
C TRP A 49 8.04 -6.65 7.05
N ASN A 50 8.31 -6.01 8.19
CA ASN A 50 9.67 -5.75 8.63
C ASN A 50 10.47 -7.05 8.81
N LYS A 51 9.82 -8.11 9.31
CA LYS A 51 10.39 -9.46 9.35
C LYS A 51 10.67 -10.00 7.94
N TYR A 52 9.72 -9.88 7.01
CA TYR A 52 9.96 -10.30 5.61
C TYR A 52 11.16 -9.57 4.98
N PHE A 53 11.27 -8.25 5.16
CA PHE A 53 12.41 -7.49 4.64
C PHE A 53 13.74 -7.93 5.24
N LYS A 54 13.77 -8.23 6.55
CA LYS A 54 14.97 -8.72 7.22
C LYS A 54 15.40 -10.10 6.71
N GLU A 55 14.45 -11.04 6.66
CA GLU A 55 14.71 -12.44 6.31
C GLU A 55 14.92 -12.66 4.80
N ASN A 56 14.45 -11.73 3.96
CA ASN A 56 14.53 -11.81 2.50
C ASN A 56 15.23 -10.58 1.90
N SER A 57 16.18 -10.02 2.65
CA SER A 57 16.93 -8.83 2.23
C SER A 57 17.72 -9.03 0.94
N ASP A 58 17.93 -10.27 0.51
CA ASP A 58 18.52 -10.64 -0.79
C ASP A 58 17.55 -10.48 -1.97
N LEU A 59 16.24 -10.52 -1.73
CA LEU A 59 15.19 -10.51 -2.76
C LEU A 59 14.39 -9.21 -2.80
N ILE A 60 14.07 -8.65 -1.64
CA ILE A 60 13.10 -7.54 -1.51
C ILE A 60 13.59 -6.45 -0.58
N PHE A 61 12.98 -5.26 -0.71
CA PHE A 61 13.10 -4.16 0.25
C PHE A 61 11.91 -3.21 0.11
N LEU A 62 11.63 -2.41 1.14
CA LEU A 62 10.58 -1.40 1.11
C LEU A 62 10.94 -0.26 0.14
N GLY A 63 10.06 -0.01 -0.83
CA GLY A 63 10.12 1.11 -1.76
C GLY A 63 9.35 2.32 -1.23
N LYS A 64 9.87 3.52 -1.49
CA LYS A 64 9.27 4.79 -1.06
C LYS A 64 9.05 5.79 -2.19
N ASP A 65 9.83 5.68 -3.27
CA ASP A 65 9.69 6.51 -4.46
C ASP A 65 10.15 5.77 -5.73
N PHE A 66 10.08 6.43 -6.88
CA PHE A 66 10.44 5.83 -8.16
C PHE A 66 11.92 5.38 -8.25
N LYS A 67 12.84 6.00 -7.48
CA LYS A 67 14.26 5.64 -7.49
C LYS A 67 14.49 4.26 -6.89
N ASP A 68 13.59 3.82 -6.00
CA ASP A 68 13.64 2.46 -5.49
C ASP A 68 13.33 1.42 -6.57
N ILE A 69 12.56 1.75 -7.61
CA ILE A 69 12.33 0.87 -8.76
C ILE A 69 13.63 0.74 -9.59
N GLU A 70 14.33 1.85 -9.81
CA GLU A 70 15.63 1.85 -10.50
C GLU A 70 16.67 1.03 -9.72
N LYS A 71 16.72 1.24 -8.40
CA LYS A 71 17.58 0.50 -7.48
C LYS A 71 17.26 -0.98 -7.44
N ALA A 72 15.98 -1.36 -7.46
CA ALA A 72 15.54 -2.75 -7.49
C ALA A 72 16.06 -3.45 -8.74
N LYS A 73 15.88 -2.82 -9.91
CA LYS A 73 16.41 -3.31 -11.18
C LYS A 73 17.94 -3.47 -11.15
N LEU A 74 18.66 -2.44 -10.70
CA LEU A 74 20.13 -2.47 -10.60
C LEU A 74 20.65 -3.57 -9.67
N LYS A 75 19.95 -3.80 -8.55
CA LYS A 75 20.34 -4.78 -7.53
C LYS A 75 19.76 -6.17 -7.75
N ASN A 76 19.03 -6.39 -8.85
CA ASN A 76 18.29 -7.62 -9.12
C ASN A 76 17.35 -8.04 -7.97
N LYS A 77 16.64 -7.06 -7.40
CA LYS A 77 15.65 -7.19 -6.33
C LYS A 77 14.29 -6.67 -6.77
N THR A 78 13.26 -6.87 -5.96
CA THR A 78 11.93 -6.28 -6.13
C THR A 78 11.69 -5.24 -5.04
N ALA A 79 11.35 -4.01 -5.42
CA ALA A 79 10.86 -3.01 -4.48
C ALA A 79 9.41 -3.31 -4.12
N ILE A 80 9.10 -3.32 -2.82
CA ILE A 80 7.75 -3.55 -2.31
C ILE A 80 7.16 -2.21 -1.89
N PHE A 81 6.03 -1.82 -2.47
CA PHE A 81 5.31 -0.60 -2.11
C PHE A 81 4.05 -0.98 -1.35
N PHE A 82 3.88 -0.42 -0.15
CA PHE A 82 2.66 -0.63 0.62
C PHE A 82 1.51 0.20 0.05
N GLY A 83 0.35 -0.45 -0.04
CA GLY A 83 -0.89 0.27 -0.20
C GLY A 83 -2.08 -0.42 0.44
N PHE A 84 -3.13 0.37 0.55
CA PHE A 84 -4.33 0.04 1.29
C PHE A 84 -5.49 -0.04 0.31
N GLN A 85 -6.21 -1.16 0.31
CA GLN A 85 -7.45 -1.29 -0.47
C GLN A 85 -8.66 -0.71 0.29
N ASN A 86 -8.46 -0.25 1.53
CA ASN A 86 -9.48 0.37 2.35
C ASN A 86 -8.87 1.54 3.16
N CYS A 87 -9.70 2.46 3.63
CA CYS A 87 -9.28 3.60 4.43
C CYS A 87 -9.42 3.36 5.95
N SER A 88 -9.70 2.14 6.40
CA SER A 88 -9.95 1.83 7.81
C SER A 88 -8.87 2.31 8.79
N PRO A 89 -7.55 2.28 8.49
CA PRO A 89 -6.52 2.73 9.42
C PRO A 89 -6.48 4.24 9.66
N ILE A 90 -7.21 5.05 8.87
CA ILE A 90 -7.29 6.49 9.14
C ILE A 90 -8.41 6.84 10.11
N GLU A 91 -9.31 5.90 10.37
CA GLU A 91 -10.45 6.06 11.28
C GLU A 91 -11.18 7.40 11.02
N ASP A 92 -11.40 8.20 12.06
CA ASP A 92 -11.93 9.57 11.98
C ASP A 92 -10.86 10.66 12.21
N ASP A 93 -9.57 10.32 12.12
CA ASP A 93 -8.44 11.22 12.37
C ASP A 93 -7.58 11.43 11.11
N ILE A 94 -7.71 12.61 10.49
CA ILE A 94 -6.93 13.01 9.30
C ILE A 94 -5.42 12.95 9.55
N THR A 95 -4.96 13.16 10.79
CA THR A 95 -3.52 13.15 11.09
C THR A 95 -2.90 11.75 10.91
N LEU A 96 -3.72 10.69 10.89
CA LEU A 96 -3.24 9.33 10.62
C LEU A 96 -2.78 9.15 9.18
N ILE A 97 -3.23 9.98 8.22
CA ILE A 97 -2.78 9.94 6.82
C ILE A 97 -1.26 10.21 6.73
N GLU A 98 -0.76 11.21 7.46
CA GLU A 98 0.68 11.48 7.52
C GLU A 98 1.43 10.35 8.23
N LYS A 99 0.87 9.81 9.33
CA LYS A 99 1.50 8.70 10.06
C LYS A 99 1.65 7.45 9.19
N VAL A 100 0.62 7.05 8.45
CA VAL A 100 0.70 5.86 7.58
C VAL A 100 1.65 6.11 6.39
N HIS A 101 1.75 7.34 5.90
CA HIS A 101 2.76 7.71 4.89
C HIS A 101 4.19 7.57 5.43
N GLU A 102 4.45 8.02 6.66
CA GLU A 102 5.74 7.86 7.34
C GLU A 102 6.11 6.39 7.54
N GLN A 103 5.10 5.55 7.81
CA GLN A 103 5.23 4.10 7.92
C GLN A 103 5.44 3.38 6.58
N GLY A 104 5.38 4.09 5.45
CA GLY A 104 5.73 3.59 4.13
C GLY A 104 4.56 3.38 3.18
N CYS A 105 3.31 3.68 3.58
CA CYS A 105 2.17 3.65 2.68
C CYS A 105 2.33 4.68 1.56
N ARG A 106 2.00 4.29 0.33
CA ARG A 106 2.04 5.17 -0.85
C ARG A 106 0.75 5.19 -1.65
N PHE A 107 -0.14 4.23 -1.42
CA PHE A 107 -1.41 4.11 -2.11
C PHE A 107 -2.52 3.86 -1.09
N MET A 108 -3.62 4.60 -1.15
CA MET A 108 -4.77 4.35 -0.29
C MET A 108 -6.08 4.55 -1.04
N GLN A 109 -6.83 3.46 -1.18
CA GLN A 109 -8.17 3.49 -1.73
C GLN A 109 -9.16 4.10 -0.72
N LEU A 110 -10.10 4.92 -1.21
CA LEU A 110 -11.06 5.62 -0.35
C LEU A 110 -12.13 4.70 0.25
N THR A 111 -12.41 3.55 -0.36
CA THR A 111 -13.49 2.62 0.02
C THR A 111 -13.11 1.20 -0.35
N TYR A 112 -13.66 0.19 0.32
CA TYR A 112 -13.63 -1.19 -0.18
C TYR A 112 -15.05 -1.76 -0.28
N ASN A 113 -15.57 -1.88 -1.50
CA ASN A 113 -16.93 -2.33 -1.87
C ASN A 113 -18.09 -1.47 -1.33
N ASN A 114 -18.20 -1.29 -0.02
CA ASN A 114 -19.29 -0.57 0.64
C ASN A 114 -18.89 0.87 0.98
N GLN A 115 -19.84 1.65 1.49
CA GLN A 115 -19.58 3.01 1.97
C GLN A 115 -18.55 3.02 3.12
N SER A 116 -17.58 3.94 3.01
CA SER A 116 -16.63 4.26 4.07
C SER A 116 -16.90 5.66 4.64
N LEU A 117 -16.06 6.10 5.58
CA LEU A 117 -16.07 7.50 6.06
C LEU A 117 -15.68 8.49 4.95
N LEU A 118 -14.93 8.06 3.94
CA LEU A 118 -14.38 8.95 2.91
C LEU A 118 -15.25 9.04 1.66
N ALA A 119 -15.85 7.94 1.22
CA ALA A 119 -16.64 7.93 -0.01
C ALA A 119 -17.60 6.73 -0.05
N THR A 120 -18.45 6.70 -1.08
CA THR A 120 -19.33 5.57 -1.36
C THR A 120 -18.65 4.51 -2.21
N GLY A 121 -18.75 3.25 -1.79
CA GLY A 121 -18.20 2.11 -2.52
C GLY A 121 -19.12 1.60 -3.64
N CYS A 122 -18.57 0.81 -4.56
CA CYS A 122 -19.26 0.37 -5.77
C CYS A 122 -20.42 -0.64 -5.58
N TYR A 123 -20.56 -1.24 -4.38
CA TYR A 123 -21.65 -2.17 -4.06
C TYR A 123 -22.84 -1.47 -3.40
N GLU A 124 -22.72 -0.19 -3.10
CA GLU A 124 -23.82 0.60 -2.58
C GLU A 124 -24.87 0.85 -3.64
N LYS A 125 -26.15 0.77 -3.25
CA LYS A 125 -27.26 1.02 -4.16
C LYS A 125 -27.29 2.46 -4.68
N ASN A 126 -26.87 3.40 -3.83
CA ASN A 126 -26.84 4.82 -4.14
C ASN A 126 -25.42 5.34 -3.94
N ASP A 127 -24.79 5.84 -4.99
CA ASP A 127 -23.48 6.50 -4.91
C ASP A 127 -23.64 7.97 -4.46
N SER A 128 -23.23 8.28 -3.22
CA SER A 128 -23.24 9.65 -2.69
C SER A 128 -21.98 10.44 -3.03
N GLY A 129 -21.00 9.79 -3.66
CA GLY A 129 -19.69 10.33 -3.98
C GLY A 129 -18.77 10.46 -2.75
N VAL A 130 -17.84 11.40 -2.83
CA VAL A 130 -16.90 11.71 -1.74
C VAL A 130 -17.60 12.51 -0.64
N THR A 131 -17.42 12.11 0.61
CA THR A 131 -17.98 12.80 1.79
C THR A 131 -17.26 14.12 2.07
N ASN A 132 -17.74 14.92 3.03
CA ASN A 132 -17.01 16.11 3.46
C ASN A 132 -15.65 15.73 4.09
N PHE A 133 -15.63 14.68 4.90
CA PHE A 133 -14.39 14.16 5.48
C PHE A 133 -13.44 13.61 4.41
N GLY A 134 -13.97 12.88 3.42
CA GLY A 134 -13.20 12.40 2.26
C GLY A 134 -12.53 13.50 1.46
N ARG A 135 -13.15 14.68 1.32
CA ARG A 135 -12.51 15.82 0.65
C ARG A 135 -11.29 16.33 1.41
N GLU A 136 -11.37 16.41 2.73
CA GLU A 136 -10.22 16.82 3.55
C GLU A 136 -9.13 15.73 3.57
N ALA A 137 -9.52 14.45 3.63
CA ALA A 137 -8.59 13.33 3.52
C ALA A 137 -7.84 13.35 2.19
N ILE A 138 -8.52 13.57 1.05
CA ILE A 138 -7.87 13.68 -0.27
C ILE A 138 -6.89 14.87 -0.31
N LYS A 139 -7.23 16.02 0.30
CA LYS A 139 -6.29 17.14 0.40
C LYS A 139 -5.03 16.75 1.16
N GLU A 140 -5.18 16.01 2.25
CA GLU A 140 -4.06 15.55 3.06
C GLU A 140 -3.22 14.49 2.33
N MET A 141 -3.86 13.52 1.66
CA MET A 141 -3.18 12.55 0.78
C MET A 141 -2.33 13.26 -0.29
N ASN A 142 -2.90 14.27 -0.96
CA ASN A 142 -2.19 15.09 -1.93
C ASN A 142 -1.01 15.87 -1.30
N ARG A 143 -1.16 16.36 -0.06
CA ARG A 143 -0.10 17.10 0.66
C ARG A 143 1.08 16.19 0.99
N VAL A 144 0.82 14.99 1.50
CA VAL A 144 1.88 14.07 1.94
C VAL A 144 2.44 13.19 0.81
N GLY A 145 1.70 13.05 -0.30
CA GLY A 145 2.10 12.25 -1.45
C GLY A 145 1.63 10.78 -1.39
N ILE A 146 0.44 10.54 -0.82
CA ILE A 146 -0.28 9.27 -1.00
C ILE A 146 -1.15 9.38 -2.25
N VAL A 147 -1.08 8.36 -3.10
CA VAL A 147 -1.89 8.18 -4.31
C VAL A 147 -3.24 7.56 -3.99
#